data_AF-A0A7C9E9H1-F1
#
_entry.id   AF-A0A7C9E9H1-F1
#
_cell.length_a   1.000
_cell.length_b   1.000
_cell.length_c   1.000
_cell.angle_alpha   90.00
_cell.angle_beta   90.00
_cell.angle_gamma   90.00
#
_symmetry.space_group_name_H-M   'P 1'
#
loop_
_entity.id
_entity.type
_entity.pdbx_description
1 polymer ?
#
loop_
_entity_poly.entity_id
_entity_poly.type
_entity_poly.pdbx_seq_one_letter_code
_entity_poly.pdbx_strand_id
1 'polypeptide(L)'
;MGLLNELDNYIKIPACTCGTAEKMIKFMEGDKIHQFLMGLDDGPYSTVRSQILILYFLPSLDKIYNMVRQEENQKRVMNDQDFKSENMAPVVVSLIAQPSNMQG
;
A
#
# COMPACT_ATOMS: atom_id res chain seq x y z
N MET A 1 -7.85 12.45 -10.90
CA MET A 1 -6.39 12.21 -11.00
C MET A 1 -5.69 13.38 -11.73
N GLY A 2 -5.88 14.64 -11.30
CA GLY A 2 -5.37 15.80 -12.04
C GLY A 2 -4.44 16.73 -11.25
N LEU A 3 -4.54 16.73 -9.92
CA LEU A 3 -3.98 17.83 -9.12
C LEU A 3 -2.45 17.75 -8.90
N LEU A 4 -1.86 16.55 -8.82
CA LEU A 4 -0.42 16.40 -8.60
C LEU A 4 0.40 16.61 -9.88
N ASN A 5 -0.11 16.20 -11.03
CA ASN A 5 0.59 16.33 -12.31
C ASN A 5 0.57 17.76 -12.86
N GLU A 6 -0.45 18.55 -12.51
CA GLU A 6 -0.58 19.92 -13.00
C GLU A 6 0.45 20.87 -12.36
N LEU A 7 0.77 20.69 -11.08
CA LEU A 7 1.73 21.54 -10.36
C LEU A 7 3.18 21.32 -10.82
N ASP A 8 3.52 20.11 -11.26
CA ASP A 8 4.83 19.79 -11.82
C ASP A 8 5.15 20.54 -13.11
N ASN A 9 4.12 21.00 -13.82
CA ASN A 9 4.30 21.80 -15.03
C ASN A 9 4.70 23.26 -14.72
N TYR A 10 4.40 23.73 -13.51
CA TYR A 10 4.69 25.10 -13.08
C TYR A 10 6.07 25.24 -12.41
N ILE A 11 6.60 24.17 -11.80
CA ILE A 11 7.91 24.21 -11.13
C ILE A 11 9.01 23.77 -12.09
N LYS A 12 9.68 24.73 -12.73
CA LYS A 12 10.84 24.47 -13.61
C LYS A 12 12.14 24.65 -12.85
N ILE A 13 12.78 23.55 -12.46
CA ILE A 13 14.14 23.59 -11.91
C ILE A 13 15.12 23.81 -13.08
N PRO A 14 15.93 24.88 -13.06
CA PRO A 14 16.93 25.10 -14.10
C PRO A 14 17.99 24.00 -14.07
N ALA A 15 18.42 23.54 -15.25
CA ALA A 15 19.50 22.58 -15.35
C ALA A 15 20.81 23.19 -14.82
N CYS A 16 21.55 22.44 -14.00
CA CYS A 16 22.82 22.87 -13.43
C CYS A 16 23.84 21.73 -13.47
N THR A 17 25.12 22.05 -13.61
CA THR A 17 26.21 21.06 -13.59
C THR A 17 26.66 20.68 -12.17
N CYS A 18 26.20 21.39 -11.14
CA CYS A 18 26.62 21.18 -9.76
C CYS A 18 25.86 20.07 -9.01
N GLY A 19 24.94 19.36 -9.69
CA GLY A 19 24.14 18.27 -9.10
C GLY A 19 23.06 18.72 -8.11
N THR A 20 22.98 20.01 -7.78
CA THR A 20 21.95 20.57 -6.88
C THR A 20 20.54 20.35 -7.42
N ALA A 21 20.34 20.49 -8.73
CA ALA A 21 19.04 20.24 -9.36
C ALA A 21 18.55 18.81 -9.11
N GLU A 22 19.41 17.79 -9.21
CA GLU A 22 19.03 16.40 -8.95
C GLU A 22 18.63 16.19 -7.48
N LYS A 23 19.37 16.79 -6.53
CA LYS A 23 19.02 16.74 -5.10
C LYS A 23 17.68 17.42 -4.83
N MET A 24 17.42 18.54 -5.49
CA MET A 24 16.16 19.28 -5.35
C MET A 24 14.98 18.47 -5.90
N ILE A 25 15.15 17.80 -7.05
CA ILE A 25 14.12 16.91 -7.62
C ILE A 25 13.81 15.78 -6.64
N LYS A 26 14.82 15.09 -6.10
CA LYS A 26 14.62 14.02 -5.11
C LYS A 26 13.93 14.51 -3.84
N PHE A 27 14.26 15.71 -3.37
CA PHE A 27 13.58 16.32 -2.24
C PHE A 27 12.11 16.58 -2.53
N MET A 28 11.78 17.14 -3.70
CA MET A 28 10.41 17.37 -4.13
C MET A 28 9.61 16.07 -4.30
N GLU A 29 10.23 15.01 -4.81
CA GLU A 29 9.60 13.68 -4.87
C GLU A 29 9.25 13.16 -3.48
N GLY A 30 10.17 13.30 -2.52
CA GLY A 30 9.92 12.96 -1.12
C GLY A 30 8.79 13.77 -0.49
N ASP A 31 8.74 15.08 -0.75
CA ASP A 31 7.68 15.96 -0.24
C ASP A 31 6.31 15.58 -0.81
N LYS A 32 6.22 15.24 -2.10
CA LYS A 32 4.97 14.74 -2.70
C LYS A 32 4.49 13.45 -2.03
N ILE A 33 5.40 12.52 -1.74
CA ILE A 33 5.08 11.29 -1.02
C ILE A 33 4.54 11.63 0.37
N HIS A 34 5.19 12.54 1.08
CA HIS A 34 4.76 12.97 2.40
C HIS A 34 3.36 13.60 2.37
N GLN A 35 3.12 14.54 1.45
CA GLN A 35 1.81 15.17 1.24
C GLN A 35 0.73 14.15 0.89
N PHE A 36 1.04 13.17 0.03
CA PHE A 36 0.12 12.10 -0.30
C PHE A 36 -0.27 11.28 0.94
N LEU A 37 0.71 10.85 1.73
CA LEU A 37 0.47 10.05 2.95
C LEU A 37 -0.31 10.83 4.01
N MET A 38 -0.10 12.14 4.14
CA MET A 38 -0.89 13.00 5.03
C MET A 38 -2.35 13.15 4.58
N GLY A 39 -2.60 13.09 3.26
CA GLY A 39 -3.94 13.18 2.71
C GLY A 39 -4.77 11.88 2.78
N LEU A 40 -4.16 10.76 3.19
CA LEU A 40 -4.84 9.49 3.35
C LEU A 40 -5.63 9.44 4.68
N ASP A 41 -6.89 9.01 4.61
CA ASP A 41 -7.74 8.81 5.78
C ASP A 41 -7.11 7.79 6.76
N ASP A 42 -7.05 8.16 8.04
CA ASP A 42 -6.36 7.40 9.09
C ASP A 42 -7.03 6.04 9.35
N GLY A 43 -8.37 5.95 9.22
CA GLY A 43 -9.11 4.71 9.49
C GLY A 43 -8.81 3.60 8.46
N PRO A 44 -9.31 3.74 7.22
CA PRO A 44 -9.22 2.73 6.18
C PRO A 44 -7.82 2.60 5.55
N TYR A 45 -6.84 3.42 5.91
CA TYR A 45 -5.47 3.29 5.34
C TYR A 45 -4.36 3.19 6.40
N SER A 46 -4.71 3.02 7.67
CA SER A 46 -3.73 2.84 8.77
C SER A 46 -2.69 1.74 8.51
N THR A 47 -3.13 0.62 7.93
CA THR A 47 -2.27 -0.54 7.71
C THR A 47 -1.27 -0.27 6.58
N VAL A 48 -1.72 0.19 5.41
CA VAL A 48 -0.78 0.51 4.31
C VAL A 48 0.15 1.66 4.68
N ARG A 49 -0.33 2.67 5.43
CA ARG A 49 0.53 3.75 5.93
C ARG A 49 1.65 3.21 6.82
N SER A 50 1.31 2.34 7.75
CA SER A 50 2.31 1.72 8.64
C SER A 50 3.32 0.90 7.85
N GLN A 51 2.88 0.12 6.86
CA GLN A 51 3.76 -0.66 5.99
C GLN A 51 4.73 0.23 5.22
N ILE A 52 4.25 1.35 4.67
CA ILE A 52 5.10 2.29 3.92
C ILE A 52 6.14 2.93 4.83
N LEU A 53 5.76 3.33 6.05
CA LEU A 53 6.66 4.01 7.00
C LEU A 53 7.77 3.11 7.56
N ILE A 54 7.61 1.79 7.53
CA ILE A 54 8.62 0.83 8.01
C ILE A 54 9.68 0.54 6.93
N LEU A 55 9.45 0.94 5.67
CA LEU A 55 10.41 0.72 4.60
C LEU A 55 11.69 1.53 4.83
N TYR A 56 12.85 0.91 4.64
CA TYR A 56 14.16 1.55 4.74
C TYR A 56 14.32 2.74 3.78
N PHE A 57 13.63 2.69 2.64
CA PHE A 57 13.53 3.78 1.68
C PHE A 57 12.06 4.00 1.31
N LEU A 58 11.64 5.25 1.19
CA LEU A 58 10.30 5.56 0.71
C LEU A 58 10.18 5.10 -0.76
N PRO A 59 9.17 4.28 -1.09
CA PRO A 59 8.93 3.83 -2.45
C PRO A 59 8.44 4.99 -3.33
N SER A 60 8.53 4.84 -4.65
CA SER A 60 7.99 5.84 -5.58
C SER A 60 6.49 6.05 -5.35
N LEU A 61 6.01 7.25 -5.71
CA LEU A 61 4.61 7.61 -5.57
C LEU A 61 3.67 6.62 -6.29
N ASP A 62 4.06 6.13 -7.47
CA ASP A 62 3.30 5.11 -8.22
C ASP A 62 3.16 3.80 -7.44
N LYS A 63 4.24 3.36 -6.78
CA LYS A 63 4.21 2.14 -5.97
C LYS A 63 3.33 2.34 -4.74
N ILE A 64 3.42 3.51 -4.09
CA ILE A 64 2.54 3.86 -2.97
C ILE A 64 1.08 3.84 -3.40
N TYR A 65 0.75 4.43 -4.55
CA TYR A 65 -0.60 4.42 -5.10
C TYR A 65 -1.10 2.98 -5.32
N ASN A 66 -0.27 2.11 -5.90
CA ASN A 66 -0.62 0.71 -6.11
C ASN A 66 -0.84 -0.04 -4.79
N MET A 67 -0.03 0.23 -3.76
CA MET A 67 -0.21 -0.36 -2.43
C MET A 67 -1.54 0.06 -1.79
N VAL A 68 -1.90 1.35 -1.88
CA VAL A 68 -3.19 1.87 -1.38
C VAL A 68 -4.35 1.22 -2.12
N ARG A 69 -4.30 1.19 -3.46
CA ARG A 69 -5.33 0.56 -4.29
C ARG A 69 -5.49 -0.94 -3.99
N GLN A 70 -4.38 -1.63 -3.70
CA GLN A 70 -4.41 -3.02 -3.29
C GLN A 70 -5.12 -3.21 -1.95
N GLU A 71 -4.85 -2.34 -0.96
CA GLU A 71 -5.56 -2.36 0.32
C GLU A 71 -7.08 -2.12 0.15
N GLU A 72 -7.47 -1.15 -0.67
CA GLU A 72 -8.89 -0.91 -1.00
C GLU A 72 -9.56 -2.15 -1.58
N ASN A 73 -8.91 -2.80 -2.54
CA ASN A 73 -9.43 -4.02 -3.17
C ASN A 73 -9.54 -5.17 -2.17
N GLN A 74 -8.54 -5.35 -1.29
CA GLN A 74 -8.58 -6.38 -0.25
C GLN A 74 -9.76 -6.15 0.70
N LYS A 75 -9.97 -4.91 1.15
CA LYS A 75 -11.11 -4.56 2.03
C LYS A 75 -12.45 -4.78 1.35
N ARG A 76 -12.58 -4.44 0.06
CA ARG A 76 -13.78 -4.73 -0.73
C ARG A 76 -14.08 -6.22 -0.77
N VAL A 77 -13.09 -7.05 -1.09
CA VAL A 77 -13.26 -8.52 -1.14
C VAL A 77 -13.63 -9.09 0.23
N MET A 78 -13.02 -8.62 1.31
CA MET A 78 -13.35 -9.05 2.67
C MET A 78 -14.79 -8.68 3.05
N ASN A 79 -15.19 -7.42 2.80
CA ASN A 79 -16.56 -6.97 3.05
C ASN A 79 -17.59 -7.75 2.21
N ASP A 80 -17.27 -8.09 0.95
CA ASP A 80 -18.15 -8.90 0.09
C ASP A 80 -18.28 -10.36 0.59
N GLN A 81 -17.28 -10.87 1.32
CA GLN A 81 -17.36 -12.19 1.95
C GLN A 81 -18.16 -12.18 3.25
N ASP A 82 -18.16 -11.08 4.00
CA ASP A 82 -19.02 -10.92 5.17
C ASP A 82 -20.51 -10.96 4.79
N PHE A 83 -20.87 -10.50 3.58
CA PHE A 83 -22.23 -10.66 3.02
C PHE A 83 -22.55 -12.07 2.46
N LYS A 84 -21.54 -12.94 2.30
CA LYS A 84 -21.72 -14.34 1.88
C LYS A 84 -21.55 -15.35 3.02
N SER A 85 -21.43 -14.88 4.26
CA SER A 85 -21.32 -15.73 5.45
C SER A 85 -22.68 -16.19 5.99
N GLU A 86 -23.56 -16.67 5.11
CA GLU A 86 -24.41 -17.81 5.41
C GLU A 86 -24.04 -18.87 4.36
N ASN A 87 -23.37 -19.96 4.78
CA ASN A 87 -23.09 -21.18 4.00
C ASN A 87 -21.70 -21.38 3.35
N MET A 88 -20.57 -21.07 4.00
CA MET A 88 -19.31 -21.76 3.65
C MET A 88 -18.54 -22.21 4.89
N ALA A 89 -18.51 -23.52 5.10
CA ALA A 89 -17.67 -24.18 6.11
C ALA A 89 -16.18 -23.98 5.77
N PRO A 90 -15.31 -23.72 6.77
CA PRO A 90 -13.88 -23.60 6.53
C PRO A 90 -13.32 -24.97 6.07
N VAL A 91 -12.58 -24.98 4.97
CA VAL A 91 -11.71 -26.09 4.59
C VAL A 91 -10.58 -26.12 5.62
N VAL A 92 -10.82 -26.77 6.75
CA VAL A 92 -9.75 -27.15 7.67
C VAL A 92 -8.78 -28.04 6.89
N VAL A 93 -7.55 -27.56 6.75
CA VAL A 93 -6.43 -28.30 6.18
C VAL A 93 -6.35 -29.63 6.92
N SER A 94 -6.85 -30.68 6.28
CA SER A 94 -7.00 -32.01 6.84
C SER A 94 -5.67 -32.74 6.77
N LEU A 95 -4.79 -32.48 7.74
CA LEU A 95 -3.57 -33.24 8.07
C LEU A 95 -3.25 -32.84 9.53
N ILE A 96 -3.83 -33.46 10.56
CA ILE A 96 -3.23 -34.60 11.28
C ILE A 96 -4.37 -35.33 12.00
N ALA A 97 -4.84 -36.43 11.41
CA ALA A 97 -5.53 -37.47 12.15
C ALA A 97 -5.19 -38.80 11.48
N GLN A 98 -4.23 -39.52 12.05
CA GLN A 98 -4.17 -40.96 11.87
C GLN A 98 -4.46 -41.63 13.21
N PRO A 99 -5.23 -42.73 13.19
CA PRO A 99 -5.88 -43.28 14.37
C PRO A 99 -4.93 -44.13 15.20
N SER A 100 -5.19 -44.14 16.51
CA SER A 100 -4.70 -45.12 17.48
C SER A 100 -5.00 -46.54 17.01
N ASN A 101 -3.95 -47.32 16.72
CA ASN A 101 -4.03 -48.77 16.59
C ASN A 101 -3.89 -49.41 17.99
N MET A 102 -4.99 -49.97 18.51
CA MET A 102 -4.97 -50.95 19.59
C MET A 102 -5.60 -52.25 19.08
N GLN A 103 -4.74 -53.21 18.75
CA GLN A 103 -5.00 -54.64 18.57
C GLN A 103 -3.68 -55.31 18.97
N GLY A 104 -3.57 -56.28 19.88
CA GLY A 104 -4.46 -56.96 20.81
C GLY A 104 -3.56 -57.74 21.76
#